data_AF-A0A549T4J5-F1
#
_entry.id   AF-A0A549T4J5-F1
#
_cell.length_a   1.000
_cell.length_b   1.000
_cell.length_c   1.000
_cell.angle_alpha   90.00
_cell.angle_beta   90.00
_cell.angle_gamma   90.00
#
_symmetry.space_group_name_H-M   'P 1'
#
loop_
_entity.id
_entity.type
_entity.pdbx_description
1 polymer ?
#
loop_
_entity_poly.entity_id
_entity_poly.type
_entity_poly.pdbx_seq_one_letter_code
_entity_poly.pdbx_strand_id
1 'polypeptide(L)'
;MTTELSAVRVALDLLYAPSRVRIAKSRPLPARVAFLLRVAARDAEAEDEAARASERSREAVHAAALFFIEQVLFDAESDSYRILGVDRSASMVELRRNMALLLRVYHPDVERDADRASSVAKVTQAWDNLKTPERRIRYDETHPPIELGMSKTSASRSKIGSKSESKGRIGWERRSAGRRETRDPAEKFIRLLHAILVLFGLGRRRVRRRS
;
A
#
# COMPACT_ATOMS: atom_id res chain seq x y z
N MET A 1 -17.99 11.12 -1.44
CA MET A 1 -17.37 11.02 -0.10
C MET A 1 -16.17 10.06 -0.18
N THR A 2 -14.89 10.40 -0.26
CA THR A 2 -14.09 11.61 -0.54
C THR A 2 -12.88 11.01 -1.27
N THR A 3 -12.88 11.06 -2.62
CA THR A 3 -11.78 10.51 -3.45
C THR A 3 -10.42 11.13 -3.07
N GLU A 4 -10.48 12.31 -2.45
CA GLU A 4 -9.36 13.07 -1.92
C GLU A 4 -8.50 12.32 -0.90
N LEU A 5 -8.98 11.33 -0.14
CA LEU A 5 -8.12 10.62 0.82
C LEU A 5 -7.95 9.13 0.51
N SER A 6 -8.27 8.70 -0.71
CA SER A 6 -8.41 7.26 -1.00
C SER A 6 -7.17 6.44 -0.60
N ALA A 7 -5.96 6.86 -0.98
CA ALA A 7 -4.74 6.12 -0.62
C ALA A 7 -4.38 6.22 0.87
N VAL A 8 -4.49 7.39 1.49
CA VAL A 8 -4.20 7.59 2.94
C VAL A 8 -5.15 6.78 3.81
N ARG A 9 -6.44 6.78 3.46
CA ARG A 9 -7.45 5.98 4.17
C ARG A 9 -7.15 4.48 4.05
N VAL A 10 -6.84 4.00 2.85
CA VAL A 10 -6.46 2.59 2.65
C VAL A 10 -5.21 2.26 3.46
N ALA A 11 -4.19 3.11 3.44
CA ALA A 11 -2.97 2.92 4.21
C ALA A 11 -3.24 2.84 5.72
N LEU A 12 -4.06 3.74 6.27
CA LEU A 12 -4.47 3.70 7.68
C LEU A 12 -5.29 2.45 8.00
N ASP A 13 -6.24 2.08 7.15
CA ASP A 13 -7.03 0.85 7.31
C ASP A 13 -6.14 -0.39 7.33
N LEU A 14 -5.11 -0.44 6.48
CA LEU A 14 -4.15 -1.53 6.44
C LEU A 14 -3.25 -1.57 7.67
N LEU A 15 -2.80 -0.39 8.13
CA LEU A 15 -1.99 -0.29 9.34
C LEU A 15 -2.75 -0.85 10.54
N TYR A 16 -4.00 -0.41 10.77
CA TYR A 16 -4.80 -0.86 11.92
C TYR A 16 -5.47 -2.22 11.74
N ALA A 17 -5.61 -2.72 10.51
CA ALA A 17 -6.13 -4.06 10.21
C ALA A 17 -5.27 -4.81 9.18
N PRO A 18 -4.07 -5.33 9.58
CA PRO A 18 -3.13 -5.97 8.67
C PRO A 18 -3.67 -7.19 7.92
N SER A 19 -4.71 -7.87 8.44
CA SER A 19 -5.40 -8.96 7.74
C SER A 19 -5.97 -8.55 6.38
N ARG A 20 -6.19 -7.24 6.16
CA ARG A 20 -6.68 -6.68 4.89
C ARG A 20 -5.59 -6.54 3.83
N VAL A 21 -4.30 -6.67 4.17
CA VAL A 21 -3.17 -6.55 3.22
C VAL A 21 -3.33 -7.53 2.06
N ARG A 22 -3.69 -8.78 2.35
CA ARG A 22 -3.91 -9.82 1.32
C ARG A 22 -4.91 -9.38 0.26
N ILE A 23 -5.98 -8.69 0.66
CA ILE A 23 -7.02 -8.20 -0.23
C ILE A 23 -6.54 -6.95 -0.98
N ALA A 24 -5.77 -6.07 -0.34
CA ALA A 24 -5.24 -4.88 -1.00
C ALA A 24 -4.22 -5.21 -2.11
N LYS A 25 -3.41 -6.26 -1.93
CA LYS A 25 -2.44 -6.72 -2.94
C LYS A 25 -3.10 -7.10 -4.27
N SER A 26 -4.27 -7.74 -4.23
CA SER A 26 -4.99 -8.18 -5.43
C SER A 26 -5.93 -7.13 -6.03
N ARG A 27 -6.04 -5.94 -5.41
CA ARG A 27 -6.89 -4.84 -5.91
C ARG A 27 -6.06 -3.84 -6.73
N PRO A 28 -6.71 -3.09 -7.65
CA PRO A 28 -6.11 -1.92 -8.27
C PRO A 28 -5.59 -0.94 -7.21
N LEU A 29 -4.55 -0.19 -7.55
CA LEU A 29 -4.02 0.83 -6.67
C LEU A 29 -5.10 1.89 -6.36
N PRO A 30 -5.20 2.36 -5.11
CA PRO A 30 -6.15 3.41 -4.76
C PRO A 30 -5.80 4.72 -5.46
N ALA A 31 -6.77 5.63 -5.58
CA ALA A 31 -6.49 6.97 -6.09
C ALA A 31 -5.51 7.73 -5.17
N ARG A 32 -4.73 8.65 -5.75
CA ARG A 32 -3.74 9.51 -5.06
C ARG A 32 -2.57 8.75 -4.38
N VAL A 33 -2.10 7.62 -4.91
CA VAL A 33 -0.84 7.00 -4.39
C VAL A 33 0.33 7.99 -4.44
N ALA A 34 0.46 8.82 -5.47
CA ALA A 34 1.52 9.84 -5.53
C ALA A 34 1.49 10.82 -4.33
N PHE A 35 0.31 11.14 -3.79
CA PHE A 35 0.19 11.93 -2.57
C PHE A 35 0.67 11.16 -1.34
N LEU A 36 0.31 9.87 -1.23
CA LEU A 36 0.80 9.00 -0.17
C LEU A 36 2.33 8.85 -0.20
N LEU A 37 2.94 8.81 -1.39
CA LEU A 37 4.41 8.79 -1.53
C LEU A 37 5.07 10.09 -1.04
N ARG A 38 4.41 11.25 -1.21
CA ARG A 38 4.90 12.52 -0.60
C ARG A 38 4.89 12.43 0.93
N VAL A 39 3.80 11.91 1.52
CA VAL A 39 3.68 11.67 2.96
C VAL A 39 4.80 10.74 3.46
N ALA A 40 5.03 9.62 2.76
CA ALA A 40 6.14 8.72 3.07
C ALA A 40 7.51 9.39 2.95
N ALA A 41 7.64 10.36 2.04
CA ALA A 41 8.89 11.08 1.80
C ALA A 41 9.09 12.31 2.71
N ARG A 42 8.33 12.41 3.82
CA ARG A 42 8.40 13.51 4.81
C ARG A 42 8.20 14.90 4.19
N ASP A 43 7.36 14.96 3.16
CA ASP A 43 6.89 16.24 2.63
C ASP A 43 5.96 16.88 3.65
N ALA A 44 6.39 17.98 4.27
CA ALA A 44 5.69 18.60 5.39
C ALA A 44 4.23 18.94 5.02
N GLU A 45 4.01 19.64 3.90
CA GLU A 45 2.67 20.01 3.43
C GLU A 45 1.76 18.79 3.24
N ALA A 46 2.28 17.71 2.63
CA ALA A 46 1.51 16.49 2.45
C ALA A 46 1.19 15.81 3.80
N GLU A 47 2.13 15.79 4.75
CA GLU A 47 1.90 15.27 6.10
C GLU A 47 0.84 16.10 6.86
N ASP A 48 0.88 17.44 6.78
CA ASP A 48 -0.12 18.34 7.35
C ASP A 48 -1.52 18.09 6.78
N GLU A 49 -1.62 18.01 5.45
CA GLU A 49 -2.89 17.75 4.76
C GLU A 49 -3.43 16.38 5.16
N ALA A 50 -2.61 15.31 5.10
CA ALA A 50 -3.02 13.96 5.46
C ALA A 50 -3.43 13.85 6.94
N ALA A 51 -2.67 14.44 7.85
CA ALA A 51 -2.94 14.43 9.29
C ALA A 51 -4.28 15.13 9.60
N ARG A 52 -4.47 16.35 9.10
CA ARG A 52 -5.71 17.11 9.30
C ARG A 52 -6.91 16.39 8.71
N ALA A 53 -6.80 15.92 7.47
CA ALA A 53 -7.92 15.35 6.75
C ALA A 53 -8.33 13.95 7.24
N SER A 54 -7.40 13.20 7.86
CA SER A 54 -7.69 11.90 8.47
C SER A 54 -7.96 11.94 9.98
N GLU A 55 -7.83 13.12 10.61
CA GLU A 55 -7.86 13.31 12.06
C GLU A 55 -6.83 12.40 12.78
N ARG A 56 -5.65 12.26 12.20
CA ARG A 56 -4.52 11.46 12.73
C ARG A 56 -3.27 12.31 12.90
N SER A 57 -2.31 11.83 13.68
CA SER A 57 -1.01 12.49 13.81
C SER A 57 -0.17 12.33 12.54
N ARG A 58 0.82 13.22 12.36
CA ARG A 58 1.81 13.14 11.26
C ARG A 58 2.54 11.80 11.27
N GLU A 59 2.89 11.34 12.46
CA GLU A 59 3.60 10.09 12.68
C GLU A 59 2.73 8.90 12.24
N ALA A 60 1.44 8.91 12.56
CA ALA A 60 0.53 7.85 12.18
C ALA A 60 0.30 7.78 10.66
N VAL A 61 0.10 8.92 9.99
CA VAL A 61 -0.07 8.93 8.53
C VAL A 61 1.22 8.57 7.79
N HIS A 62 2.37 8.98 8.32
CA HIS A 62 3.66 8.58 7.79
C HIS A 62 3.93 7.08 7.95
N ALA A 63 3.70 6.52 9.15
CA ALA A 63 3.83 5.09 9.39
C ALA A 63 2.89 4.27 8.51
N ALA A 64 1.66 4.74 8.31
CA ALA A 64 0.71 4.12 7.39
C ALA A 64 1.21 4.15 5.94
N ALA A 65 1.80 5.27 5.50
CA ALA A 65 2.35 5.39 4.15
C ALA A 65 3.51 4.43 3.92
N LEU A 66 4.45 4.30 4.87
CA LEU A 66 5.54 3.32 4.80
C LEU A 66 5.00 1.88 4.76
N PHE A 67 4.08 1.55 5.67
CA PHE A 67 3.46 0.23 5.71
C PHE A 67 2.77 -0.12 4.39
N PHE A 68 2.06 0.82 3.77
CA PHE A 68 1.46 0.62 2.46
C PHE A 68 2.51 0.34 1.38
N ILE A 69 3.61 1.10 1.34
CA ILE A 69 4.67 0.89 0.35
C ILE A 69 5.27 -0.51 0.50
N GLU A 70 5.66 -0.88 1.71
CA GLU A 70 6.32 -2.15 2.00
C GLU A 70 5.39 -3.35 1.74
N GLN A 71 4.15 -3.25 2.21
CA GLN A 71 3.22 -4.39 2.18
C GLN A 71 2.42 -4.49 0.90
N VAL A 72 2.26 -3.40 0.13
CA VAL A 72 1.39 -3.38 -1.05
C VAL A 72 2.16 -3.08 -2.33
N LEU A 73 3.10 -2.14 -2.32
CA LEU A 73 3.86 -1.80 -3.52
C LEU A 73 5.04 -2.75 -3.72
N PHE A 74 5.74 -3.13 -2.65
CA PHE A 74 6.94 -3.98 -2.71
C PHE A 74 6.67 -5.47 -2.45
N ASP A 75 5.42 -5.89 -2.61
CA ASP A 75 5.05 -7.30 -2.63
C ASP A 75 5.82 -8.08 -3.71
N ALA A 76 6.00 -9.38 -3.49
CA ALA A 76 6.75 -10.24 -4.41
C ALA A 76 6.09 -10.34 -5.79
N GLU A 77 4.76 -10.23 -5.86
CA GLU A 77 3.98 -10.33 -7.10
C GLU A 77 3.73 -8.95 -7.76
N SER A 78 4.29 -7.86 -7.21
CA SER A 78 4.12 -6.54 -7.78
C SER A 78 4.87 -6.38 -9.10
N ASP A 79 4.17 -5.92 -10.13
CA ASP A 79 4.79 -5.48 -11.38
C ASP A 79 5.48 -4.09 -11.23
N SER A 80 6.18 -3.67 -12.28
CA SER A 80 6.97 -2.43 -12.26
C SER A 80 6.10 -1.17 -12.10
N TYR A 81 4.85 -1.18 -12.58
CA TYR A 81 3.93 -0.06 -12.40
C TYR A 81 3.49 0.03 -10.94
N ARG A 82 3.15 -1.12 -10.35
CA ARG A 82 2.76 -1.21 -8.95
C ARG A 82 3.90 -0.82 -8.03
N ILE A 83 5.13 -1.29 -8.28
CA ILE A 83 6.32 -0.89 -7.50
C ILE A 83 6.49 0.64 -7.50
N LEU A 84 6.26 1.29 -8.64
CA LEU A 84 6.33 2.76 -8.77
C LEU A 84 5.05 3.47 -8.30
N GLY A 85 4.06 2.75 -7.80
CA GLY A 85 2.81 3.32 -7.28
C GLY A 85 1.99 4.04 -8.35
N VAL A 86 2.02 3.57 -9.59
CA VAL A 86 1.27 4.14 -10.72
C VAL A 86 0.38 3.11 -11.41
N ASP A 87 -0.58 3.61 -12.19
CA ASP A 87 -1.30 2.79 -13.18
C ASP A 87 -0.50 2.65 -14.48
N ARG A 88 -0.85 1.66 -15.31
CA ARG A 88 -0.24 1.44 -16.63
C ARG A 88 -0.43 2.61 -17.58
N SER A 89 -1.51 3.38 -17.43
CA SER A 89 -1.77 4.59 -18.22
C SER A 89 -0.91 5.79 -17.80
N ALA A 90 -0.06 5.66 -16.77
CA ALA A 90 0.69 6.79 -16.25
C ALA A 90 1.70 7.35 -17.25
N SER A 91 1.83 8.68 -17.24
CA SER A 91 2.79 9.42 -18.04
C SER A 91 4.24 9.17 -17.57
N MET A 92 5.21 9.49 -18.43
CA MET A 92 6.63 9.43 -18.07
C MET A 92 6.96 10.38 -16.90
N VAL A 93 6.26 11.51 -16.82
CA VAL A 93 6.42 12.50 -15.76
C VAL A 93 6.01 11.90 -14.40
N GLU A 94 4.88 11.19 -14.36
CA GLU A 94 4.40 10.52 -13.14
C GLU A 94 5.33 9.39 -12.70
N LEU A 95 5.79 8.55 -13.63
CA LEU A 95 6.78 7.51 -13.33
C LEU A 95 8.03 8.10 -12.69
N ARG A 96 8.63 9.12 -13.32
CA ARG A 96 9.85 9.77 -12.84
C ARG A 96 9.65 10.42 -11.47
N ARG A 97 8.52 11.09 -11.27
CA ARG A 97 8.16 11.73 -10.00
C ARG A 97 8.06 10.70 -8.87
N ASN A 98 7.32 9.62 -9.08
CA ASN A 98 7.13 8.61 -8.05
C ASN A 98 8.41 7.83 -7.74
N MET A 99 9.20 7.52 -8.78
CA MET A 99 10.56 6.99 -8.65
C MET A 99 11.41 7.88 -7.72
N ALA A 100 11.48 9.18 -7.99
CA ALA A 100 12.26 10.11 -7.17
C ALA A 100 11.76 10.17 -5.70
N LEU A 101 10.43 10.15 -5.49
CA LEU A 101 9.86 10.09 -4.15
C LEU A 101 10.27 8.82 -3.41
N LEU A 102 10.18 7.65 -4.05
CA LEU A 102 10.54 6.36 -3.46
C LEU A 102 12.04 6.28 -3.11
N LEU A 103 12.93 6.77 -3.99
CA LEU A 103 14.35 6.82 -3.67
C LEU A 103 14.66 7.76 -2.50
N ARG A 104 13.92 8.87 -2.35
CA ARG A 104 14.03 9.75 -1.19
C ARG A 104 13.57 9.07 0.09
N VAL A 105 12.50 8.26 0.03
CA VAL A 105 12.02 7.46 1.16
C VAL A 105 13.08 6.47 1.64
N TYR A 106 13.81 5.83 0.73
CA TYR A 106 14.76 4.75 1.07
C TYR A 106 16.24 5.16 0.94
N HIS A 107 16.57 6.46 0.94
CA HIS A 107 17.96 6.92 0.79
C HIS A 107 18.85 6.35 1.93
N PRO A 108 20.07 5.86 1.62
CA PRO A 108 20.95 5.18 2.59
C PRO A 108 21.53 6.08 3.69
N ASP A 109 21.30 7.39 3.63
CA ASP A 109 21.78 8.36 4.63
C ASP A 109 21.02 8.29 5.97
N VAL A 110 19.91 7.55 6.03
CA VAL A 110 19.04 7.45 7.21
C VAL A 110 19.10 6.04 7.82
N GLU A 111 20.30 5.58 8.17
CA GLU A 111 20.63 4.25 8.73
C GLU A 111 20.73 3.10 7.71
N ARG A 112 21.86 2.39 7.79
CA ARG A 112 22.25 1.28 6.91
C ARG A 112 21.54 -0.02 7.32
N ASP A 113 20.26 -0.14 6.99
CA ASP A 113 19.55 -1.42 7.05
C ASP A 113 19.59 -2.15 5.71
N ALA A 114 19.93 -3.45 5.75
CA ALA A 114 20.03 -4.31 4.57
C ALA A 114 18.72 -4.35 3.76
N ASP A 115 17.58 -4.17 4.43
CA ASP A 115 16.25 -4.19 3.82
C ASP A 115 15.97 -2.95 2.95
N ARG A 116 16.62 -1.81 3.24
CA ARG A 116 16.49 -0.58 2.41
C ARG A 116 17.24 -0.70 1.09
N ALA A 117 18.40 -1.35 1.07
CA ALA A 117 19.16 -1.59 -0.16
C ALA A 117 18.36 -2.44 -1.16
N SER A 118 17.64 -3.46 -0.67
CA SER A 118 16.73 -4.26 -1.50
C SER A 118 15.60 -3.41 -2.09
N SER A 119 15.03 -2.51 -1.28
CA SER A 119 13.95 -1.60 -1.71
C SER A 119 14.40 -0.63 -2.81
N VAL A 120 15.57 -0.01 -2.66
CA VAL A 120 16.16 0.85 -3.70
C VAL A 120 16.40 0.08 -5.01
N ALA A 121 16.87 -1.16 -4.93
CA ALA A 121 17.08 -2.00 -6.10
C ALA A 121 15.75 -2.31 -6.82
N LYS A 122 14.69 -2.67 -6.08
CA LYS A 122 13.34 -2.90 -6.66
C LYS A 122 12.84 -1.67 -7.42
N VAL A 123 12.95 -0.50 -6.81
CA VAL A 123 12.52 0.78 -7.39
C VAL A 123 13.32 1.08 -8.67
N THR A 124 14.65 0.95 -8.62
CA THR A 124 15.54 1.16 -9.78
C THR A 124 15.22 0.22 -10.93
N GLN A 125 15.03 -1.07 -10.65
CA GLN A 125 14.66 -2.07 -11.64
C GLN A 125 13.30 -1.76 -12.29
N ALA A 126 12.30 -1.38 -11.49
CA ALA A 126 10.97 -1.04 -11.99
C ALA A 126 11.00 0.18 -12.92
N TRP A 127 11.74 1.23 -12.55
CA TRP A 127 11.95 2.37 -13.45
C TRP A 127 12.69 1.96 -14.71
N ASP A 128 13.73 1.15 -14.59
CA ASP A 128 14.46 0.68 -15.76
C ASP A 128 13.52 0.01 -16.75
N ASN A 129 12.68 -0.90 -16.30
CA ASN A 129 11.69 -1.56 -17.15
C ASN A 129 10.74 -0.61 -17.90
N LEU A 130 10.49 0.61 -17.38
CA LEU A 130 9.45 1.50 -17.88
C LEU A 130 9.94 2.85 -18.42
N LYS A 131 11.24 3.18 -18.28
CA LYS A 131 11.78 4.53 -18.51
C LYS A 131 11.76 5.04 -19.96
N THR A 132 11.54 4.18 -20.95
CA THR A 132 11.35 4.58 -22.35
C THR A 132 10.12 3.89 -22.94
N PRO A 133 9.50 4.45 -24.00
CA PRO A 133 8.37 3.83 -24.68
C PRO A 133 8.67 2.39 -25.12
N GLU A 134 9.86 2.13 -25.67
CA GLU A 134 10.26 0.81 -26.17
C GLU A 134 10.42 -0.21 -25.05
N ARG A 135 10.98 0.21 -23.90
CA ARG A 135 11.09 -0.66 -22.72
C ARG A 135 9.72 -0.96 -22.14
N ARG A 136 8.83 0.03 -22.11
CA ARG A 136 7.44 -0.14 -21.67
C ARG A 136 6.68 -1.15 -22.53
N ILE A 137 6.78 -1.04 -23.86
CA ILE A 137 6.15 -2.00 -24.79
C ILE A 137 6.65 -3.42 -24.52
N ARG A 138 7.97 -3.61 -24.46
CA ARG A 138 8.57 -4.94 -24.16
C ARG A 138 8.16 -5.47 -22.79
N TYR A 139 8.03 -4.58 -21.81
CA TYR A 139 7.59 -4.95 -20.48
C TYR A 139 6.14 -5.42 -20.50
N ASP A 140 5.25 -4.70 -21.19
CA ASP A 140 3.84 -5.03 -21.30
C ASP A 140 3.60 -6.33 -22.08
N GLU A 141 4.44 -6.68 -23.07
CA GLU A 141 4.39 -7.97 -23.78
C GLU A 141 4.60 -9.18 -22.85
N THR A 142 5.46 -9.03 -21.85
CA THR A 142 5.80 -10.10 -20.90
C THR A 142 4.98 -10.04 -19.61
N HIS A 143 4.32 -8.92 -19.34
CA HIS A 143 3.49 -8.67 -18.17
C HIS A 143 2.15 -8.07 -18.62
N PRO A 144 1.32 -8.81 -19.37
CA PRO A 144 0.05 -8.29 -19.85
C PRO A 144 -0.82 -7.85 -18.67
N PRO A 145 -1.69 -6.84 -18.84
CA PRO A 145 -2.64 -6.46 -17.82
C PRO A 145 -3.44 -7.69 -17.38
N ILE A 146 -3.59 -7.86 -16.06
CA ILE A 146 -4.49 -8.88 -15.54
C ILE A 146 -5.89 -8.46 -15.96
N GLU A 147 -6.44 -9.11 -17.00
CA GLU A 147 -7.84 -8.99 -17.35
C GLU A 147 -8.65 -9.54 -16.16
N LEU A 148 -9.05 -8.65 -15.25
CA LEU A 148 -10.09 -8.94 -14.27
C LEU A 148 -11.33 -9.28 -15.09
N GLY A 149 -11.56 -10.59 -15.25
CA GLY A 149 -12.49 -11.18 -16.20
C GLY A 149 -13.81 -10.42 -16.28
N MET A 150 -13.96 -9.63 -17.33
CA MET A 150 -15.27 -9.42 -17.93
C MET A 150 -15.69 -10.78 -18.47
N SER A 151 -16.48 -11.50 -17.66
CA SER A 151 -17.01 -12.81 -18.02
C SER A 151 -17.75 -12.69 -19.36
N LYS A 152 -17.15 -13.24 -20.41
CA LYS A 152 -17.91 -13.59 -21.62
C LYS A 152 -18.97 -14.61 -21.18
N THR A 153 -20.23 -14.17 -21.18
CA THR A 153 -21.43 -14.99 -21.36
C THR A 153 -21.55 -16.30 -20.56
N SER A 154 -22.30 -16.25 -19.45
CA SER A 154 -23.12 -17.38 -18.99
C SER A 154 -24.59 -16.98 -18.99
N ALA A 155 -25.11 -16.68 -20.19
CA ALA A 155 -26.54 -16.79 -20.44
C ALA A 155 -26.93 -18.27 -20.40
N SER A 156 -27.16 -18.81 -19.19
CA SER A 156 -27.96 -20.02 -18.91
C SER A 156 -27.69 -20.53 -17.48
N ARG A 157 -28.54 -20.18 -16.52
CA ARG A 157 -29.26 -21.18 -15.70
C ARG A 157 -30.35 -20.54 -14.82
N SER A 158 -31.58 -20.80 -15.23
CA SER A 158 -32.76 -21.15 -14.43
C SER A 158 -32.98 -20.47 -13.07
N LYS A 159 -34.12 -19.75 -13.02
CA LYS A 159 -35.14 -19.79 -11.96
C LYS A 159 -34.89 -20.83 -10.85
N ILE A 160 -34.84 -20.37 -9.61
CA ILE A 160 -35.48 -20.99 -8.43
C ILE A 160 -35.71 -19.85 -7.43
N GLY A 161 -36.98 -19.59 -7.12
CA GLY A 161 -37.36 -18.65 -6.07
C GLY A 161 -37.38 -19.31 -4.70
N SER A 162 -37.23 -18.50 -3.65
CA SER A 162 -38.08 -18.55 -2.46
C SER A 162 -37.75 -17.39 -1.51
N LYS A 163 -38.82 -16.86 -0.92
CA LYS A 163 -38.87 -15.89 0.18
C LYS A 163 -38.07 -16.34 1.40
N SER A 164 -37.51 -15.39 2.15
CA SER A 164 -37.87 -15.18 3.56
C SER A 164 -37.24 -13.90 4.12
N GLU A 165 -38.11 -13.03 4.63
CA GLU A 165 -37.81 -11.97 5.60
C GLU A 165 -37.06 -12.51 6.83
N SER A 166 -36.14 -11.69 7.37
CA SER A 166 -35.99 -11.56 8.83
C SER A 166 -35.28 -10.25 9.19
N LYS A 167 -36.02 -9.44 9.94
CA LYS A 167 -35.60 -8.24 10.67
C LYS A 167 -34.49 -8.57 11.67
N GLY A 168 -33.54 -7.66 11.81
CA GLY A 168 -32.53 -7.68 12.87
C GLY A 168 -31.93 -6.30 13.08
N ARG A 169 -32.73 -5.38 13.61
CA ARG A 169 -32.27 -4.12 14.20
C ARG A 169 -31.40 -4.45 15.41
N ILE A 170 -30.13 -4.06 15.39
CA ILE A 170 -29.30 -3.94 16.59
C ILE A 170 -28.75 -2.53 16.64
N GLY A 171 -29.35 -1.75 17.55
CA GLY A 171 -28.93 -0.41 17.90
C GLY A 171 -27.62 -0.45 18.66
N TRP A 172 -26.68 0.38 18.25
CA TRP A 172 -25.55 0.75 19.08
C TRP A 172 -26.03 1.91 19.97
N GLU A 173 -26.18 1.59 21.24
CA GLU A 173 -26.53 2.50 22.31
C GLU A 173 -25.30 3.38 22.65
N ARG A 174 -25.51 4.70 22.68
CA ARG A 174 -24.55 5.66 23.24
C ARG A 174 -24.50 5.50 24.75
N ARG A 175 -23.32 5.22 25.29
CA ARG A 175 -22.96 5.59 26.67
C ARG A 175 -21.63 6.33 26.68
N SER A 176 -21.73 7.59 27.10
CA SER A 176 -20.61 8.45 27.47
C SER A 176 -20.20 8.15 28.92
N ALA A 177 -18.90 8.15 29.19
CA ALA A 177 -18.23 8.73 30.37
C ALA A 177 -16.98 7.94 30.77
N GLY A 178 -15.86 8.64 30.96
CA GLY A 178 -14.68 8.09 31.61
C GLY A 178 -13.36 8.67 31.12
N ARG A 179 -13.09 9.93 31.51
CA ARG A 179 -11.78 10.56 31.39
C ARG A 179 -10.76 9.73 32.19
N ARG A 180 -9.87 9.02 31.51
CA ARG A 180 -8.65 8.41 32.06
C ARG A 180 -7.53 8.53 31.04
N GLU A 181 -6.39 8.96 31.55
CA GLU A 181 -5.11 9.21 30.89
C GLU A 181 -4.76 8.16 29.82
N THR A 182 -4.83 8.56 28.56
CA THR A 182 -4.55 7.68 27.41
C THR A 182 -3.07 7.71 27.07
N ARG A 183 -2.31 6.70 27.51
CA ARG A 183 -1.17 6.23 26.72
C ARG A 183 -1.75 5.47 25.53
N ASP A 184 -1.74 6.12 24.37
CA ASP A 184 -2.41 5.67 23.14
C ASP A 184 -2.02 4.20 22.78
N PRO A 185 -2.99 3.26 22.71
CA PRO A 185 -2.75 1.91 22.23
C PRO A 185 -2.12 1.85 20.83
N ALA A 186 -2.34 2.89 20.01
CA ALA A 186 -1.72 3.02 18.70
C ALA A 186 -0.20 3.24 18.80
N GLU A 187 0.32 3.93 19.82
CA GLU A 187 1.78 4.06 20.00
C GLU A 187 2.44 2.74 20.34
N LYS A 188 1.80 1.90 21.17
CA LYS A 188 2.31 0.55 21.46
C LYS A 188 2.28 -0.33 20.22
N PHE A 189 1.22 -0.21 19.42
CA PHE A 189 1.10 -0.94 18.17
C PHE A 189 2.07 -0.44 17.09
N ILE A 190 2.36 0.86 17.01
CA ILE A 190 3.38 1.45 16.14
C ILE A 190 4.77 1.00 16.58
N ARG A 191 5.08 1.02 17.88
CA ARG A 191 6.36 0.48 18.42
C ARG A 191 6.47 -1.02 18.20
N LEU A 192 5.38 -1.78 18.34
CA LEU A 192 5.33 -3.22 18.10
C LEU A 192 5.40 -3.54 16.60
N LEU A 193 4.79 -2.76 15.71
CA LEU A 193 4.93 -2.89 14.26
C LEU A 193 6.33 -2.52 13.80
N HIS A 194 6.95 -1.49 14.39
CA HIS A 194 8.35 -1.17 14.12
C HIS A 194 9.26 -2.31 14.59
N ALA A 195 9.00 -2.87 15.77
CA ALA A 195 9.69 -4.06 16.27
C ALA A 195 9.41 -5.31 15.41
N ILE A 196 8.19 -5.50 14.90
CA ILE A 196 7.82 -6.62 14.02
C ILE A 196 8.42 -6.42 12.63
N LEU A 197 8.45 -5.21 12.07
CA LEU A 197 9.15 -4.92 10.81
C LEU A 197 10.66 -5.19 10.95
N VAL A 198 11.24 -4.89 12.11
CA VAL A 198 12.64 -5.22 12.45
C VAL A 198 12.83 -6.73 12.74
N LEU A 199 11.83 -7.45 13.26
CA LEU A 199 11.93 -8.86 13.66
C LEU A 199 11.44 -9.87 12.58
N PHE A 200 10.54 -9.47 11.67
CA PHE A 200 9.94 -10.31 10.63
C PHE A 200 10.63 -10.21 9.26
N GLY A 201 11.85 -9.65 9.21
CA GLY A 201 12.86 -9.93 8.18
C GLY A 201 13.29 -11.41 8.21
N LEU A 202 12.35 -12.32 7.93
CA LEU A 202 12.60 -13.76 7.91
C LEU A 202 13.28 -14.16 6.59
N GLY A 203 14.48 -14.73 6.71
CA GLY A 203 14.92 -15.72 5.73
C GLY A 203 16.42 -15.79 5.46
N ARG A 204 17.22 -16.19 6.46
CA ARG A 204 18.53 -16.81 6.20
C ARG A 204 18.36 -18.01 5.26
N ARG A 205 18.56 -17.83 3.95
CA ARG A 205 18.94 -18.93 3.07
C ARG A 205 20.44 -19.13 3.24
N ARG A 206 20.81 -20.09 4.09
CA ARG A 206 22.14 -20.73 4.04
C ARG A 206 22.31 -21.28 2.61
N VAL A 207 23.15 -20.63 1.82
CA VAL A 207 23.75 -21.25 0.64
C VAL A 207 24.65 -22.36 1.15
N ARG A 208 24.16 -23.60 1.06
CA ARG A 208 24.96 -24.80 1.29
C ARG A 208 25.87 -24.94 0.06
N ARG A 209 27.13 -24.50 0.19
CA ARG A 209 28.18 -24.86 -0.76
C ARG A 209 28.24 -26.38 -0.84
N ARG A 210 27.96 -26.94 -2.01
CA ARG A 210 28.46 -28.27 -2.39
C ARG A 210 29.77 -28.03 -3.12
N SER A 211 30.86 -28.47 -2.49
CA SER A 211 32.04 -28.95 -3.18
C SER A 211 31.78 -30.37 -3.66
#